data_AF-A0A520EKL0-F1
#
_entry.id   AF-A0A520EKL0-F1
#
_cell.length_a   1.000
_cell.length_b   1.000
_cell.length_c   1.000
_cell.angle_alpha   90.00
_cell.angle_beta   90.00
_cell.angle_gamma   90.00
#
_symmetry.space_group_name_H-M   'P 1'
#
loop_
_entity.id
_entity.type
_entity.pdbx_description
1 polymer ?
#
loop_
_entity_poly.entity_id
_entity_poly.type
_entity_poly.pdbx_seq_one_letter_code
_entity_poly.pdbx_strand_id
1 'polypeptide(L)'
;MMVTLTANPSMDRTVTLETPLTRGGVHRASSSAVDPGGKGVNVARVIGGSGVEALAVLPANVGDPILDAMSAKGVRYSAVPTSGPARTNITVSEIGGTTTKINEPGAT
;
A
#
# COMPACT_ATOMS: atom_id res chain seq x y z
N MET A 1 -13.04 -16.22 11.95
CA MET A 1 -12.51 -15.72 10.66
C MET A 1 -13.11 -14.35 10.39
N MET A 2 -12.28 -13.32 10.20
CA MET A 2 -12.70 -11.96 9.81
C MET A 2 -12.51 -11.73 8.32
N VAL A 3 -13.38 -10.93 7.70
CA VAL A 3 -13.27 -10.54 6.28
C VAL A 3 -13.21 -9.03 6.20
N THR A 4 -12.28 -8.51 5.40
CA THR A 4 -12.15 -7.08 5.12
C THR A 4 -12.30 -6.83 3.63
N LEU A 5 -12.78 -5.64 3.26
CA LEU A 5 -12.91 -5.22 1.87
C LEU A 5 -12.09 -3.96 1.62
N THR A 6 -11.32 -3.95 0.54
CA THR A 6 -10.63 -2.76 0.02
C THR A 6 -11.06 -2.53 -1.42
N ALA A 7 -12.09 -1.71 -1.62
CA ALA A 7 -12.63 -1.45 -2.95
C ALA A 7 -11.68 -0.68 -3.88
N ASN A 8 -10.70 0.03 -3.33
CA ASN A 8 -9.72 0.78 -4.11
C ASN A 8 -8.33 0.59 -3.47
N PRO A 9 -7.65 -0.54 -3.76
CA PRO A 9 -6.39 -0.92 -3.15
C PRO A 9 -5.23 -0.13 -3.77
N SER A 10 -4.08 -0.17 -3.10
CA SER A 10 -2.91 0.57 -3.55
C SER A 10 -1.60 -0.14 -3.26
N MET A 11 -0.55 0.22 -3.99
CA MET A 11 0.84 0.07 -3.58
C MET A 11 1.25 1.35 -2.85
N ASP A 12 1.45 1.27 -1.54
CA ASP A 12 1.87 2.41 -0.73
C ASP A 12 3.40 2.48 -0.71
N ARG A 13 3.97 3.47 -1.41
CA ARG A 13 5.40 3.73 -1.46
C ARG A 13 5.77 4.84 -0.47
N THR A 14 6.65 4.55 0.47
CA THR A 14 7.24 5.56 1.36
C THR A 14 8.66 5.86 0.90
N VAL A 15 8.97 7.13 0.72
CA VAL A 15 10.31 7.64 0.37
C VAL A 15 10.78 8.52 1.52
N THR A 16 11.95 8.23 2.06
CA THR A 16 12.51 8.97 3.20
C THR A 16 13.55 9.97 2.72
N LEU A 17 13.44 11.21 3.18
CA LEU A 17 14.41 12.28 2.98
C LEU A 17 15.04 12.67 4.32
N GLU A 18 16.37 12.81 4.34
CA GLU A 18 17.10 13.35 5.51
C GLU A 18 17.06 14.88 5.57
N THR A 19 16.47 15.52 4.55
CA THR A 19 16.29 16.96 4.44
C THR A 19 14.82 17.30 4.21
N PRO A 20 14.37 18.52 4.52
CA PRO A 20 13.04 18.96 4.17
C PRO A 20 12.78 18.91 2.64
N LEU A 21 11.55 18.57 2.27
CA LEU A 21 11.09 18.53 0.88
C LEU A 21 11.04 19.96 0.32
N THR A 22 11.86 20.22 -0.69
CA THR A 22 11.85 21.48 -1.44
C THR A 22 11.08 21.31 -2.75
N ARG A 23 9.96 22.03 -2.90
CA ARG A 23 9.16 22.03 -4.13
C ARG A 23 9.99 22.49 -5.33
N GLY A 24 9.87 21.77 -6.44
CA GLY A 24 10.67 22.02 -7.66
C GLY A 24 12.14 21.59 -7.56
N GLY A 25 12.59 21.10 -6.40
CA GLY A 25 13.95 20.61 -6.21
C GLY A 25 14.13 19.13 -6.60
N VAL A 26 15.38 18.71 -6.73
CA VAL A 26 15.77 17.31 -6.91
C VAL A 26 16.34 16.80 -5.59
N HIS A 27 15.82 15.67 -5.12
CA HIS A 27 16.20 15.07 -3.84
C HIS A 27 16.73 13.66 -4.05
N ARG A 28 17.75 13.28 -3.29
CA ARG A 28 18.18 11.89 -3.14
C ARG A 28 17.50 11.30 -1.91
N ALA A 29 16.72 10.24 -2.11
CA ALA A 29 16.13 9.51 -0.99
C ALA A 29 17.21 8.75 -0.21
N SER A 30 17.10 8.75 1.12
CA SER A 30 17.93 7.92 1.98
C SER A 30 17.42 6.47 2.04
N SER A 31 16.11 6.29 1.90
CA SER A 31 15.48 4.98 1.77
C SER A 31 14.15 5.04 1.00
N SER A 32 13.71 3.88 0.52
CA SER A 32 12.35 3.71 0.02
C SER A 32 11.81 2.33 0.36
N ALA A 33 10.54 2.27 0.75
CA ALA A 33 9.82 1.03 1.02
C ALA A 33 8.49 1.02 0.26
N VAL A 34 8.01 -0.18 -0.07
CA VAL A 34 6.75 -0.40 -0.77
C VAL A 34 5.97 -1.47 -0.03
N ASP A 35 4.72 -1.19 0.29
CA ASP A 35 3.83 -2.10 1.01
C ASP A 35 2.46 -2.19 0.29
N PRO A 36 1.77 -3.35 0.35
CA PRO A 36 0.39 -3.42 -0.09
C PRO A 36 -0.49 -2.57 0.84
N GLY A 37 -1.33 -1.76 0.22
CA GLY A 37 -2.04 -0.67 0.84
C GLY A 37 -3.56 -0.72 0.63
N GLY A 38 -4.23 0.19 1.31
CA GLY A 38 -5.68 0.23 1.43
C GLY A 38 -6.16 -0.20 2.82
N LYS A 39 -7.28 0.39 3.26
CA LYS A 39 -7.71 0.28 4.66
C LYS A 39 -8.03 -1.17 5.07
N GLY A 40 -8.80 -1.91 4.26
CA GLY A 40 -9.13 -3.31 4.55
C GLY A 40 -7.90 -4.21 4.53
N VAL A 41 -7.02 -4.04 3.54
CA VAL A 41 -5.72 -4.72 3.45
C VAL A 41 -4.90 -4.52 4.72
N ASN A 42 -4.76 -3.27 5.17
CA ASN A 42 -4.03 -2.94 6.40
C ASN A 42 -4.67 -3.55 7.65
N VAL A 43 -6.01 -3.54 7.75
CA VAL A 43 -6.74 -4.16 8.86
C VAL A 43 -6.53 -5.67 8.86
N ALA A 44 -6.67 -6.35 7.71
CA ALA A 44 -6.44 -7.79 7.60
C ALA A 44 -5.00 -8.18 7.97
N ARG A 45 -4.01 -7.37 7.56
CA ARG A 45 -2.61 -7.57 7.93
C ARG A 45 -2.40 -7.51 9.44
N VAL A 46 -2.96 -6.52 10.12
CA VAL A 46 -2.84 -6.38 11.58
C VAL A 46 -3.54 -7.53 12.30
N ILE A 47 -4.75 -7.90 11.88
CA ILE A 47 -5.50 -9.02 12.47
C ILE A 47 -4.76 -10.35 12.27
N GLY A 48 -4.24 -10.60 11.06
CA GLY A 48 -3.42 -11.79 10.78
C GLY A 48 -2.15 -11.85 11.63
N GLY A 49 -1.47 -10.71 11.79
CA GLY A 49 -0.28 -10.59 12.62
C GLY A 49 -0.52 -10.79 14.12
N SER A 50 -1.76 -10.62 14.60
CA SER A 50 -2.14 -10.94 15.99
C SER A 50 -2.55 -12.39 16.19
N GLY A 51 -2.43 -13.24 15.16
CA GLY A 51 -2.78 -14.66 15.22
C GLY A 51 -4.26 -14.95 14.96
N VAL A 52 -5.07 -13.94 14.61
CA VAL A 52 -6.47 -14.11 14.26
C VAL A 52 -6.61 -14.29 12.76
N GLU A 53 -7.39 -15.28 12.38
CA GLU A 53 -7.71 -15.53 10.98
C GLU A 53 -8.44 -14.36 10.30
N ALA A 54 -7.78 -13.71 9.34
CA ALA A 54 -8.36 -12.67 8.46
C ALA A 54 -8.22 -13.02 6.97
N LEU A 55 -9.17 -12.55 6.15
CA LEU A 55 -9.16 -12.60 4.70
C LEU A 55 -9.38 -11.18 4.13
N ALA A 56 -8.48 -10.71 3.26
CA ALA A 56 -8.62 -9.44 2.56
C ALA A 56 -9.25 -9.64 1.18
N VAL A 57 -10.39 -9.01 0.92
CA VAL A 57 -11.01 -8.96 -0.40
C VAL A 57 -10.62 -7.65 -1.07
N LEU A 58 -10.06 -7.73 -2.28
CA LEU A 58 -9.63 -6.56 -3.05
C LEU A 58 -9.72 -6.80 -4.57
N PRO A 59 -9.96 -5.75 -5.37
CA PRO A 59 -9.74 -5.79 -6.81
C PRO A 59 -8.25 -5.95 -7.15
N ALA A 60 -7.90 -6.95 -7.94
CA ALA A 60 -6.56 -7.15 -8.49
C ALA A 60 -6.63 -8.21 -9.60
N ASN A 61 -5.86 -8.00 -10.67
CA ASN A 61 -5.73 -8.97 -11.75
C ASN A 61 -4.55 -9.93 -11.48
N VAL A 62 -4.55 -11.09 -12.15
CA VAL A 62 -3.41 -12.01 -12.10
C VAL A 62 -2.15 -11.28 -12.58
N GLY A 63 -1.07 -11.35 -11.79
CA GLY A 63 0.18 -10.64 -12.05
C GLY A 63 0.21 -9.19 -11.56
N ASP A 64 -0.83 -8.69 -10.88
CA ASP A 64 -0.77 -7.39 -10.21
C ASP A 64 0.25 -7.45 -9.06
N PRO A 65 1.26 -6.55 -9.00
CA PRO A 65 2.29 -6.54 -7.96
C PRO A 65 1.75 -6.51 -6.52
N ILE A 66 0.52 -6.02 -6.31
CA ILE A 66 -0.09 -6.03 -4.98
C ILE A 66 -0.30 -7.45 -4.45
N LEU A 67 -0.57 -8.44 -5.31
CA LEU A 67 -0.79 -9.82 -4.88
C LEU A 67 0.49 -10.49 -4.38
N ASP A 68 1.61 -10.21 -5.04
CA ASP A 68 2.94 -10.65 -4.60
C ASP A 68 3.31 -9.99 -3.27
N ALA A 69 3.03 -8.69 -3.14
CA ALA A 69 3.29 -7.95 -1.91
C ALA A 69 2.41 -8.44 -0.74
N MET A 70 1.15 -8.79 -1.00
CA MET A 70 0.25 -9.40 -0.01
C MET A 70 0.77 -10.76 0.46
N SER A 71 1.21 -11.60 -0.49
CA SER A 71 1.79 -12.91 -0.21
C SER A 71 3.08 -12.80 0.61
N ALA A 72 3.98 -11.89 0.24
CA ALA A 72 5.22 -11.63 0.95
C ALA A 72 5.00 -11.14 2.39
N LYS A 73 3.86 -10.50 2.67
CA LYS A 73 3.46 -10.07 4.03
C LYS A 73 2.60 -11.10 4.76
N GLY A 74 2.38 -12.28 4.19
CA GLY A 74 1.56 -13.33 4.79
C GLY A 74 0.08 -12.97 4.94
N VAL A 75 -0.42 -12.00 4.16
CA VAL A 75 -1.82 -11.59 4.22
C VAL A 75 -2.63 -12.52 3.33
N ARG A 76 -3.58 -13.27 3.89
CA ARG A 76 -4.52 -14.07 3.08
C ARG A 76 -5.48 -13.14 2.33
N TYR A 77 -5.69 -13.40 1.05
CA TYR A 77 -6.54 -12.57 0.20
C TYR A 77 -7.45 -13.37 -0.72
N SER A 78 -8.50 -12.68 -1.19
CA SER A 78 -9.34 -13.06 -2.31
C SER A 78 -9.35 -11.91 -3.32
N ALA A 79 -8.77 -12.15 -4.49
CA ALA A 79 -8.66 -11.16 -5.56
C ALA A 79 -9.89 -11.20 -6.46
N VAL A 80 -10.42 -10.03 -6.80
CA VAL A 80 -11.53 -9.86 -7.74
C VAL A 80 -10.99 -9.20 -9.02
N PRO A 81 -11.26 -9.73 -10.22
CA PRO A 81 -10.83 -9.09 -11.46
C PRO A 81 -11.33 -7.64 -11.58
N THR A 82 -10.55 -6.79 -12.23
CA THR A 82 -10.80 -5.34 -12.30
C THR A 82 -10.29 -4.73 -13.60
N SER A 83 -10.72 -3.50 -13.90
CA SER A 83 -10.41 -2.79 -15.15
C SER A 83 -8.96 -2.32 -15.26
N GLY A 84 -8.22 -2.26 -14.15
CA GLY A 84 -6.84 -1.77 -14.11
C GLY A 84 -6.09 -2.18 -12.83
N PRO A 85 -4.78 -1.91 -12.76
CA PRO A 85 -3.95 -2.31 -11.62
C PRO A 85 -4.30 -1.52 -10.35
N ALA A 86 -3.82 -2.01 -9.20
CA ALA A 86 -3.79 -1.23 -7.97
C ALA A 86 -3.03 0.09 -8.16
N ARG A 87 -3.56 1.20 -7.63
CA ARG A 87 -2.94 2.53 -7.75
C ARG A 87 -1.67 2.66 -6.92
N THR A 88 -0.84 3.67 -7.17
CA THR A 88 0.27 3.99 -6.25
C THR A 88 -0.10 5.16 -5.35
N ASN A 89 0.19 5.05 -4.06
CA ASN A 89 0.25 6.21 -3.17
C ASN A 89 1.69 6.45 -2.77
N ILE A 90 2.14 7.70 -2.80
CA ILE A 90 3.49 8.09 -2.42
C ILE A 90 3.41 8.89 -1.12
N THR A 91 4.20 8.48 -0.14
CA THR A 91 4.45 9.23 1.09
C THR A 91 5.90 9.68 1.09
N VAL A 92 6.15 10.98 1.08
CA VAL A 92 7.46 11.54 1.37
C VAL A 92 7.54 11.78 2.87
N SER A 93 8.46 11.13 3.55
CA SER A 93 8.74 11.30 4.98
C SER A 93 10.02 12.08 5.15
N GLU A 94 9.95 13.21 5.85
CA GLU A 94 11.08 14.11 6.08
C GLU A 94 11.67 13.91 7.47
N ILE A 95 12.89 14.41 7.68
CA ILE A 95 13.47 14.57 9.01
C ILE A 95 12.54 15.43 9.88
N GLY A 96 12.31 15.02 11.13
CA GLY A 96 11.35 15.67 12.03
C GLY A 96 9.92 15.13 11.92
N GLY A 97 9.65 14.16 11.05
CA GLY A 97 8.39 13.40 11.03
C GLY A 97 7.26 14.03 10.20
N THR A 98 7.51 15.15 9.53
CA THR A 98 6.57 15.71 8.55
C THR A 98 6.41 14.75 7.37
N THR A 99 5.16 14.58 6.92
CA THR A 99 4.85 13.74 5.76
C THR A 99 4.06 14.50 4.72
N THR A 100 4.41 14.29 3.45
CA THR A 100 3.64 14.75 2.28
C THR A 100 3.12 13.54 1.53
N LYS A 101 1.81 13.48 1.26
CA LYS A 101 1.17 12.34 0.58
C LYS A 101 0.59 12.73 -0.77
N ILE A 102 0.86 11.90 -1.78
CA ILE A 102 0.33 12.00 -3.14
C ILE A 102 -0.37 10.68 -3.44
N ASN A 103 -1.69 10.70 -3.62
CA ASN A 103 -2.47 9.50 -3.92
C ASN A 103 -2.94 9.57 -5.37
N GLU A 104 -2.62 8.55 -6.16
CA GLU A 104 -3.13 8.44 -7.53
C GLU A 104 -4.62 8.08 -7.53
N PRO A 105 -5.34 8.25 -8.65
CA PRO A 105 -6.65 7.64 -8.83
C PRO A 105 -6.53 6.11 -8.92
N GLY A 106 -7.60 5.41 -8.54
CA GLY A 106 -7.72 3.97 -8.75
C GLY A 106 -8.39 3.62 -10.07
N ALA A 107 -8.40 2.32 -10.40
CA ALA A 107 -9.22 1.80 -11.48
C ALA A 107 -10.71 2.06 -11.22
N THR A 108 -11.46 2.38 -12.28
CA THR A 108 -12.91 2.65 -12.26
C THR A 108 -13.71 1.50 -12.83
#